data_AF-A0A832ZQ61-F1
#
_entry.id   AF-A0A832ZQ61-F1
#
_cell.length_a   1.000
_cell.length_b   1.000
_cell.length_c   1.000
_cell.angle_alpha   90.00
_cell.angle_beta   90.00
_cell.angle_gamma   90.00
#
_symmetry.space_group_name_H-M   'P 1'
#
loop_
_entity.id
_entity.type
_entity.pdbx_description
1 polymer ?
#
loop_
_entity_poly.entity_id
_entity_poly.type
_entity_poly.pdbx_seq_one_letter_code
_entity_poly.pdbx_strand_id
1 'polypeptide(L)'
;IPAGDTGFKPGPIMSVFGKLRIPIRVQGGTIWIAKDVVVAKPGDEISIELASLLQKLGIEPIEVKLVLKAAYDRGVMIPGEKLILNLDEYKNDILQAHLSALWVGVEIGYPEPEVLKLAVPVAVKRALAVAAEAGYVTPETAEHVVRVAIAKAYAVVSALGDKAKELGIELQLATVAQPAAEEKKEEEKKEEKEEEKKEEGVSEEQLAAGLESLFGF
;
A
#
# COMPACT_ATOMS: atom_id res chain seq x y z
N ILE A 1 3.25 5.65 28.80
CA ILE A 1 3.85 7.00 28.74
C ILE A 1 4.97 6.95 27.71
N PRO A 2 4.93 7.79 26.67
CA PRO A 2 5.95 7.83 25.63
C PRO A 2 7.27 8.39 26.15
N ALA A 3 8.38 7.97 25.53
CA ALA A 3 9.71 8.51 25.72
C ALA A 3 9.79 9.90 25.10
N GLY A 4 10.39 10.83 25.85
CA GLY A 4 10.44 12.23 25.42
C GLY A 4 10.76 13.17 26.57
N ASP A 5 10.94 14.44 26.19
CA ASP A 5 11.09 15.51 27.16
C ASP A 5 9.76 15.75 27.88
N THR A 6 9.82 15.83 29.21
CA THR A 6 8.64 16.12 30.03
C THR A 6 8.49 17.61 30.34
N GLY A 7 9.49 18.45 30.05
CA GLY A 7 9.42 19.89 30.34
C GLY A 7 9.60 20.24 31.84
N PHE A 8 9.68 19.26 32.74
CA PHE A 8 9.82 19.49 34.18
C PHE A 8 11.28 19.64 34.62
N LYS A 9 11.55 20.66 35.44
CA LYS A 9 12.86 20.83 36.10
C LYS A 9 13.12 19.73 37.13
N PRO A 10 14.38 19.31 37.32
CA PRO A 10 14.78 18.39 38.39
C PRO A 10 14.32 18.90 39.75
N GLY A 11 13.63 18.05 40.52
CA GLY A 11 12.99 18.45 41.77
C GLY A 11 12.17 17.33 42.39
N PRO A 12 11.22 17.64 43.29
CA PRO A 12 10.42 16.65 44.02
C PRO A 12 9.65 15.68 43.10
N ILE A 13 9.36 16.10 41.88
CA ILE A 13 8.68 15.29 40.86
C ILE A 13 9.50 14.03 40.49
N MET A 14 10.84 14.08 40.59
CA MET A 14 11.70 12.92 40.36
C MET A 14 11.40 11.76 41.31
N SER A 15 11.03 12.05 42.56
CA SER A 15 10.67 11.02 43.54
C SER A 15 9.39 10.29 43.12
N VAL A 16 8.43 11.00 42.53
CA VAL A 16 7.16 10.43 42.03
C VAL A 16 7.41 9.53 40.82
N PHE A 17 8.27 9.93 39.87
CA PHE A 17 8.69 9.07 38.76
C PHE A 17 9.41 7.80 39.23
N GLY A 18 10.25 7.92 40.26
CA GLY A 18 10.96 6.78 40.87
C GLY A 18 10.03 5.79 41.56
N LYS A 19 9.04 6.28 42.33
CA LYS A 19 7.99 5.45 42.96
C LYS A 19 7.19 4.66 41.92
N LEU A 20 6.90 5.28 40.78
CA LEU A 20 6.13 4.68 39.69
C LEU A 20 6.98 3.83 38.74
N ARG A 21 8.26 3.59 39.06
CA ARG A 21 9.21 2.78 38.28
C ARG A 21 9.39 3.26 36.84
N ILE A 22 9.24 4.56 36.59
CA ILE A 22 9.45 5.16 35.26
C ILE A 22 10.93 5.51 35.13
N PRO A 23 11.68 4.96 34.16
CA PRO A 23 13.08 5.26 33.97
C PRO A 23 13.24 6.67 33.39
N ILE A 24 13.78 7.58 34.19
CA ILE A 24 14.04 8.97 33.80
C ILE A 24 15.54 9.27 33.69
N ARG A 25 15.91 10.22 32.85
CA ARG A 25 17.26 10.81 32.75
C ARG A 25 17.15 12.33 32.80
N VAL A 26 18.15 12.99 33.36
CA VAL A 26 18.20 14.46 33.32
C VAL A 26 19.03 14.87 32.11
N GLN A 27 18.45 15.63 31.19
CA GLN A 27 19.12 16.16 30.00
C GLN A 27 18.76 17.64 29.86
N GLY A 28 19.76 18.51 29.67
CA GLY A 28 19.52 19.94 29.40
C GLY A 28 18.81 20.71 30.51
N GLY A 29 18.83 20.24 31.77
CA GLY A 29 18.12 20.88 32.88
C GLY A 29 16.64 20.50 32.99
N THR A 30 16.20 19.50 32.24
CA THR A 30 14.83 18.98 32.23
C THR A 30 14.82 17.45 32.41
N ILE A 31 13.72 16.90 32.92
CA ILE A 31 13.51 15.47 33.09
C ILE A 31 13.06 14.85 31.75
N TRP A 32 13.81 13.85 31.29
CA TRP A 32 13.54 13.09 30.07
C TRP A 32 13.13 11.66 30.40
N ILE A 33 12.10 11.12 29.75
CA ILE A 33 11.68 9.71 29.90
C ILE A 33 12.53 8.83 28.99
N ALA A 34 13.30 7.91 29.57
CA ALA A 34 14.33 7.17 28.86
C ALA A 34 13.78 6.09 27.90
N LYS A 35 12.61 5.54 28.20
CA LYS A 35 11.94 4.48 27.44
C LYS A 35 10.42 4.56 27.62
N ASP A 36 9.69 4.08 26.61
CA ASP A 36 8.24 3.90 26.71
C ASP A 36 7.91 2.88 27.81
N VAL A 37 7.05 3.27 28.74
CA VAL A 37 6.61 2.40 29.84
C VAL A 37 5.09 2.39 29.96
N VAL A 38 4.54 1.19 30.08
CA VAL A 38 3.14 0.94 30.43
C VAL A 38 3.02 1.01 31.96
N VAL A 39 2.37 2.05 32.45
CA VAL A 39 2.25 2.35 33.90
C VAL A 39 1.04 1.70 34.56
N ALA A 40 0.04 1.31 33.78
CA ALA A 40 -1.15 0.60 34.25
C ALA A 40 -1.68 -0.29 33.12
N LYS A 41 -2.20 -1.47 33.46
CA LYS A 41 -2.92 -2.35 32.54
C LYS A 41 -4.44 -2.14 32.68
N PRO A 42 -5.24 -2.59 31.70
CA PRO A 42 -6.69 -2.57 31.83
C PRO A 42 -7.14 -3.31 33.10
N GLY A 43 -7.84 -2.62 33.99
CA GLY A 43 -8.33 -3.17 35.26
C GLY A 43 -7.48 -2.87 36.51
N ASP A 44 -6.30 -2.26 36.37
CA ASP A 44 -5.49 -1.84 37.50
C ASP A 44 -6.05 -0.56 38.16
N GLU A 45 -6.04 -0.50 39.50
CA GLU A 45 -6.41 0.71 40.23
C GLU A 45 -5.35 1.80 40.06
N ILE A 46 -5.78 2.98 39.57
CA ILE A 46 -4.89 4.12 39.36
C ILE A 46 -4.74 4.87 40.69
N SER A 47 -3.51 4.91 41.22
CA SER A 47 -3.20 5.72 42.41
C SER A 47 -3.34 7.22 42.12
N ILE A 48 -3.69 8.00 43.16
CA ILE A 48 -3.84 9.47 43.07
C ILE A 48 -2.54 10.15 42.59
N GLU A 49 -1.38 9.64 43.02
CA GLU A 49 -0.06 10.13 42.60
C GLU A 49 0.17 9.92 41.08
N LEU A 50 -0.24 8.76 40.54
CA LEU A 50 -0.14 8.44 39.12
C LEU A 50 -1.10 9.28 38.27
N ALA A 51 -2.35 9.43 38.71
CA ALA A 51 -3.33 10.27 38.02
C ALA A 51 -2.87 11.74 37.94
N SER A 52 -2.35 12.26 39.05
CA SER A 52 -1.81 13.63 39.11
C SER A 52 -0.59 13.81 38.20
N LEU A 53 0.25 12.78 38.05
CA LEU A 53 1.40 12.80 37.15
C LEU A 53 0.97 12.78 35.67
N LEU A 54 0.01 11.91 35.32
CA LEU A 54 -0.52 11.82 33.96
C LEU A 54 -1.19 13.13 33.53
N GLN A 55 -1.97 13.74 34.42
CA GLN A 55 -2.57 15.06 34.20
C GLN A 55 -1.51 16.15 33.97
N LYS A 56 -0.42 16.15 34.75
CA LYS A 56 0.70 17.09 34.56
C LYS A 56 1.43 16.88 33.24
N LEU A 57 1.55 15.63 32.78
CA LEU A 57 2.12 15.27 31.48
C LEU A 57 1.15 15.54 30.31
N GLY A 58 -0.07 16.01 30.57
CA GLY A 58 -1.09 16.23 29.55
C GLY A 58 -1.63 14.93 28.92
N ILE A 59 -1.44 13.79 29.60
CA ILE A 59 -1.94 12.49 29.14
C ILE A 59 -3.29 12.25 29.80
N GLU A 60 -4.33 12.18 29.00
CA GLU A 60 -5.71 11.87 29.42
C GLU A 60 -6.03 10.41 29.07
N PRO A 61 -5.83 9.44 29.99
CA PRO A 61 -5.94 8.02 29.67
C PRO A 61 -7.38 7.50 29.64
N ILE A 62 -8.34 8.26 30.16
CA ILE A 62 -9.75 7.85 30.27
C ILE A 62 -10.58 8.76 29.38
N GLU A 63 -11.14 8.19 28.32
CA GLU A 63 -12.15 8.86 27.52
C GLU A 63 -13.54 8.57 28.11
N VAL A 64 -14.20 9.60 28.64
CA VAL A 64 -15.61 9.50 29.04
C VAL A 64 -16.47 9.78 27.81
N LYS A 65 -16.96 8.73 27.15
CA LYS A 65 -17.85 8.84 25.99
C LYS A 65 -19.25 8.36 26.35
N LEU A 66 -20.27 9.02 25.79
CA LEU A 66 -21.65 8.54 25.86
C LEU A 66 -21.79 7.33 24.94
N VAL A 67 -22.16 6.17 25.48
CA VAL A 67 -22.38 4.95 24.72
C VAL A 67 -23.87 4.78 24.45
N LEU A 68 -24.27 4.88 23.18
CA LEU A 68 -25.65 4.60 22.76
C LEU A 68 -25.92 3.10 22.86
N LYS A 69 -26.91 2.71 23.66
CA LYS A 69 -27.28 1.28 23.83
C LYS A 69 -28.19 0.77 22.72
N ALA A 70 -29.13 1.59 22.28
CA ALA A 70 -30.03 1.29 21.19
C ALA A 70 -30.65 2.57 20.63
N ALA A 71 -31.04 2.53 19.37
CA ALA A 71 -31.93 3.51 18.76
C ALA A 71 -33.24 2.81 18.36
N TYR A 72 -34.35 3.53 18.50
CA TYR A 72 -35.64 3.07 18.02
C TYR A 72 -36.06 3.98 16.86
N ASP A 73 -36.15 3.42 15.66
CA ASP A 73 -36.67 4.11 14.49
C ASP A 73 -37.79 3.27 13.86
N ARG A 74 -38.96 3.89 13.67
CA ARG A 74 -40.12 3.31 12.94
C ARG A 74 -40.45 1.85 13.28
N GLY A 75 -40.46 1.48 14.56
CA GLY A 75 -40.78 0.12 14.99
C GLY A 75 -39.61 -0.85 15.04
N VAL A 76 -38.43 -0.42 14.59
CA VAL A 76 -37.20 -1.22 14.61
C VAL A 76 -36.30 -0.75 15.75
N MET A 77 -35.93 -1.69 16.63
CA MET A 77 -34.91 -1.46 17.64
C MET A 77 -33.55 -1.84 17.06
N ILE A 78 -32.69 -0.85 16.89
CA ILE A 78 -31.32 -1.00 16.39
C ILE A 78 -30.39 -1.01 17.59
N PRO A 79 -29.67 -2.11 17.87
CA PRO A 79 -28.69 -2.16 18.95
C PRO A 79 -27.49 -1.26 18.64
N GLY A 80 -26.91 -0.64 19.67
CA GLY A 80 -25.81 0.33 19.58
C GLY A 80 -24.64 -0.11 18.69
N GLU A 81 -24.31 -1.39 18.70
CA GLU A 81 -23.26 -1.99 17.87
C GLU A 81 -23.53 -1.82 16.37
N LYS A 82 -24.80 -1.90 15.96
CA LYS A 82 -25.21 -1.72 14.56
C LYS A 82 -25.41 -0.27 14.16
N LEU A 83 -25.36 0.67 15.11
CA LEU A 83 -25.35 2.11 14.81
C LEU A 83 -23.97 2.58 14.32
N ILE A 84 -22.91 1.83 14.62
CA ILE A 84 -21.56 2.15 14.17
C ILE A 84 -21.40 1.56 12.75
N LEU A 85 -21.64 2.40 11.75
CA LEU A 85 -21.48 2.02 10.36
C LEU A 85 -20.05 2.29 9.89
N ASN A 86 -19.34 1.25 9.46
CA ASN A 86 -18.09 1.41 8.73
C ASN A 86 -18.40 1.55 7.23
N LEU A 87 -18.33 2.78 6.71
CA LEU A 87 -18.66 3.07 5.32
C LEU A 87 -17.72 2.38 4.33
N ASP A 88 -16.46 2.17 4.71
CA ASP A 88 -15.47 1.52 3.83
C ASP A 88 -15.76 0.03 3.66
N GLU A 89 -16.13 -0.65 4.75
CA GLU A 89 -16.57 -2.06 4.71
C GLU A 89 -17.82 -2.21 3.84
N TYR A 90 -18.83 -1.37 4.05
CA TYR A 90 -20.06 -1.40 3.24
C TYR A 90 -19.80 -1.17 1.75
N LYS A 91 -18.88 -0.25 1.42
CA LYS A 91 -18.49 -0.01 0.02
C LYS A 91 -17.83 -1.26 -0.57
N ASN A 92 -16.93 -1.89 0.18
CA ASN A 92 -16.26 -3.11 -0.26
C ASN A 92 -17.26 -4.25 -0.45
N ASP A 93 -18.23 -4.41 0.44
CA ASP A 93 -19.26 -5.45 0.33
C ASP A 93 -20.10 -5.29 -0.94
N ILE A 94 -20.49 -4.05 -1.29
CA ILE A 94 -21.24 -3.77 -2.53
C ILE A 94 -20.38 -4.08 -3.76
N LEU A 95 -19.10 -3.69 -3.76
CA LEU A 95 -18.18 -4.01 -4.85
C LEU A 95 -18.00 -5.53 -5.01
N GLN A 96 -17.83 -6.26 -3.91
CA GLN A 96 -17.71 -7.72 -3.93
C GLN A 96 -18.99 -8.39 -4.44
N ALA A 97 -20.16 -7.91 -4.03
CA ALA A 97 -21.44 -8.42 -4.50
C ALA A 97 -21.60 -8.21 -6.02
N HIS A 98 -21.24 -7.02 -6.53
CA HIS A 98 -21.28 -6.73 -7.96
C HIS A 98 -20.31 -7.64 -8.75
N LEU A 99 -19.05 -7.74 -8.31
CA LEU A 99 -18.06 -8.61 -8.95
C LEU A 99 -18.49 -10.08 -8.94
N SER A 100 -19.04 -10.54 -7.82
CA SER A 100 -19.54 -11.92 -7.69
C SER A 100 -20.68 -12.18 -8.68
N ALA A 101 -21.64 -11.27 -8.79
CA ALA A 101 -22.73 -11.38 -9.76
C ALA A 101 -22.20 -11.38 -11.20
N LEU A 102 -21.22 -10.52 -11.50
CA LEU A 102 -20.59 -10.44 -12.83
C LEU A 102 -19.86 -11.73 -13.18
N TRP A 103 -19.11 -12.32 -12.24
CA TRP A 103 -18.44 -13.61 -12.44
C TRP A 103 -19.42 -14.76 -12.68
N VAL A 104 -20.52 -14.80 -11.93
CA VAL A 104 -21.58 -15.79 -12.17
C VAL A 104 -22.18 -15.61 -13.57
N GLY A 105 -22.43 -14.36 -13.98
CA GLY A 105 -22.89 -14.05 -15.34
C GLY A 105 -21.91 -14.51 -16.42
N VAL A 106 -20.60 -14.30 -16.22
CA VAL A 106 -19.55 -14.74 -17.14
C VAL A 106 -19.51 -16.26 -17.26
N GLU A 107 -19.63 -16.98 -16.15
CA GLU A 107 -19.56 -18.44 -16.13
C GLU A 107 -20.77 -19.08 -16.81
N ILE A 108 -21.97 -18.48 -16.65
CA ILE A 108 -23.20 -18.93 -17.32
C ILE A 108 -23.22 -18.51 -18.80
N GLY A 109 -22.41 -17.52 -19.20
CA GLY A 109 -22.47 -16.92 -20.53
C GLY A 109 -23.73 -16.09 -20.73
N TYR A 110 -24.16 -15.37 -19.69
CA TYR A 110 -25.38 -14.56 -19.74
C TYR A 110 -25.26 -13.48 -20.83
N PRO A 111 -26.26 -13.33 -21.72
CA PRO A 111 -26.16 -12.49 -22.93
C PRO A 111 -26.39 -11.00 -22.63
N GLU A 112 -25.63 -10.44 -21.68
CA GLU A 112 -25.59 -9.01 -21.39
C GLU A 112 -24.31 -8.39 -21.99
N PRO A 113 -24.35 -7.22 -22.65
CA PRO A 113 -23.19 -6.65 -23.34
C PRO A 113 -21.96 -6.46 -22.46
N GLU A 114 -22.14 -6.10 -21.19
CA GLU A 114 -21.03 -5.92 -20.24
C GLU A 114 -20.37 -7.26 -19.86
N VAL A 115 -21.20 -8.28 -19.62
CA VAL A 115 -20.75 -9.63 -19.30
C VAL A 115 -20.06 -10.27 -20.51
N LEU A 116 -20.62 -10.11 -21.71
CA LEU A 116 -20.06 -10.70 -22.94
C LEU A 116 -18.67 -10.16 -23.28
N LYS A 117 -18.42 -8.86 -23.04
CA LYS A 117 -17.08 -8.26 -23.22
C LYS A 117 -16.01 -8.95 -22.38
N LEU A 118 -16.37 -9.44 -21.18
CA LEU A 118 -15.45 -10.19 -20.32
C LEU A 118 -15.48 -11.70 -20.61
N ALA A 119 -16.65 -12.26 -20.91
CA ALA A 119 -16.83 -13.69 -21.11
C ALA A 119 -16.11 -14.22 -22.36
N VAL A 120 -16.15 -13.49 -23.48
CA VAL A 120 -15.53 -13.94 -24.73
C VAL A 120 -14.00 -14.12 -24.60
N PRO A 121 -13.23 -13.15 -24.09
CA PRO A 121 -11.79 -13.34 -23.87
C PRO A 121 -11.47 -14.47 -22.89
N VAL A 122 -12.28 -14.64 -21.84
CA VAL A 122 -12.10 -15.73 -20.86
C VAL A 122 -12.35 -17.09 -21.53
N ALA A 123 -13.40 -17.22 -22.34
CA ALA A 123 -13.68 -18.43 -23.09
C ALA A 123 -12.56 -18.78 -24.07
N VAL A 124 -12.04 -17.80 -24.82
CA VAL A 124 -10.89 -18.00 -25.72
C VAL A 124 -9.66 -18.46 -24.96
N LYS A 125 -9.32 -17.83 -23.83
CA LYS A 125 -8.19 -18.25 -22.99
C LYS A 125 -8.35 -19.69 -22.48
N ARG A 126 -9.56 -20.06 -22.03
CA ARG A 126 -9.86 -21.43 -21.58
C ARG A 126 -9.73 -22.44 -22.73
N ALA A 127 -10.26 -22.11 -23.91
CA ALA A 127 -10.13 -22.97 -25.08
C ALA A 127 -8.65 -23.16 -25.50
N LEU A 128 -7.86 -22.09 -25.50
CA LEU A 128 -6.42 -22.15 -25.76
C LEU A 128 -5.67 -22.98 -24.72
N ALA A 129 -6.04 -22.88 -23.45
CA ALA A 129 -5.46 -23.70 -22.39
C ALA A 129 -5.75 -25.19 -22.63
N VAL A 130 -7.00 -25.54 -22.94
CA VAL A 130 -7.37 -26.93 -23.27
C VAL A 130 -6.64 -27.43 -24.51
N ALA A 131 -6.54 -26.61 -25.57
CA ALA A 131 -5.80 -26.97 -26.78
C ALA A 131 -4.31 -27.22 -26.50
N ALA A 132 -3.70 -26.39 -25.64
CA ALA A 132 -2.31 -26.54 -25.24
C ALA A 132 -2.04 -27.80 -24.40
N GLU A 133 -2.96 -28.19 -23.50
CA GLU A 133 -2.85 -29.45 -22.77
C GLU A 133 -3.11 -30.67 -23.66
N ALA A 134 -4.07 -30.56 -24.58
CA ALA A 134 -4.41 -31.65 -25.50
C ALA A 134 -3.39 -31.81 -26.66
N GLY A 135 -2.48 -30.85 -26.85
CA GLY A 135 -1.53 -30.85 -27.98
C GLY A 135 -2.22 -30.67 -29.33
N TYR A 136 -3.41 -30.06 -29.35
CA TYR A 136 -4.18 -29.87 -30.57
C TYR A 136 -3.70 -28.62 -31.31
N VAL A 137 -2.95 -28.83 -32.40
CA VAL A 137 -2.31 -27.76 -33.18
C VAL A 137 -3.16 -27.40 -34.38
N THR A 138 -3.73 -26.19 -34.36
CA THR A 138 -4.35 -25.53 -35.51
C THR A 138 -3.54 -24.29 -35.91
N PRO A 139 -3.70 -23.73 -37.11
CA PRO A 139 -2.95 -22.54 -37.53
C PRO A 139 -3.06 -21.36 -36.55
N GLU A 140 -4.22 -21.21 -35.91
CA GLU A 140 -4.50 -20.13 -34.96
C GLU A 140 -3.97 -20.43 -33.54
N THR A 141 -3.78 -21.70 -33.18
CA THR A 141 -3.36 -22.10 -31.83
C THR A 141 -1.89 -22.49 -31.76
N ALA A 142 -1.24 -22.76 -32.89
CA ALA A 142 0.13 -23.25 -32.98
C ALA A 142 1.12 -22.40 -32.18
N GLU A 143 1.06 -21.08 -32.31
CA GLU A 143 1.96 -20.17 -31.58
C GLU A 143 1.77 -20.29 -30.05
N HIS A 144 0.53 -20.40 -29.59
CA HIS A 144 0.23 -20.51 -28.16
C HIS A 144 0.64 -21.88 -27.61
N VAL A 145 0.34 -22.97 -28.31
CA VAL A 145 0.70 -24.34 -27.91
C VAL A 145 2.21 -24.51 -27.84
N VAL A 146 2.95 -24.02 -28.86
CA VAL A 146 4.41 -24.10 -28.89
C VAL A 146 5.04 -23.28 -27.75
N ARG A 147 4.54 -22.07 -27.47
CA ARG A 147 5.00 -21.27 -26.32
C ARG A 147 4.81 -21.98 -25.00
N VAL A 148 3.64 -22.57 -24.78
CA VAL A 148 3.34 -23.32 -23.54
C VAL A 148 4.22 -24.58 -23.45
N ALA A 149 4.44 -25.29 -24.54
CA ALA A 149 5.31 -26.47 -24.58
C ALA A 149 6.77 -26.11 -24.24
N ILE A 150 7.28 -25.02 -24.80
CA ILE A 150 8.62 -24.49 -24.49
C ILE A 150 8.69 -24.09 -23.00
N ALA A 151 7.69 -23.37 -22.48
CA ALA A 151 7.65 -22.99 -21.07
C ALA A 151 7.62 -24.21 -20.13
N LYS A 152 6.87 -25.26 -20.47
CA LYS A 152 6.85 -26.52 -19.73
C LYS A 152 8.20 -27.24 -19.79
N ALA A 153 8.84 -27.27 -20.96
CA ALA A 153 10.18 -27.84 -21.11
C ALA A 153 11.19 -27.13 -20.20
N TYR A 154 11.18 -25.80 -20.16
CA TYR A 154 12.01 -25.02 -19.24
C TYR A 154 11.67 -25.29 -17.76
N ALA A 155 10.40 -25.39 -17.40
CA ALA A 155 9.99 -25.69 -16.03
C ALA A 155 10.49 -27.08 -15.58
N VAL A 156 10.44 -28.07 -16.46
CA VAL A 156 10.96 -29.42 -16.22
C VAL A 156 12.48 -29.39 -16.06
N VAL A 157 13.21 -28.73 -16.97
CA VAL A 157 14.67 -28.57 -16.86
C VAL A 157 15.07 -27.86 -15.56
N SER A 158 14.37 -26.80 -15.18
CA SER A 158 14.60 -26.09 -13.92
C SER A 158 14.34 -26.97 -12.69
N ALA A 159 13.36 -27.87 -12.74
CA ALA A 159 13.04 -28.78 -11.65
C ALA A 159 14.03 -29.96 -11.54
N LEU A 160 14.62 -30.39 -12.66
CA LEU A 160 15.61 -31.47 -12.72
C LEU A 160 17.04 -31.03 -12.34
N GLY A 161 17.34 -29.73 -12.37
CA GLY A 161 18.61 -29.18 -11.90
C GLY A 161 19.82 -29.84 -12.55
N ASP A 162 20.75 -30.35 -11.74
CA ASP A 162 22.01 -30.93 -12.22
C ASP A 162 21.83 -32.23 -13.04
N LYS A 163 20.70 -32.95 -12.88
CA LYS A 163 20.39 -34.13 -13.70
C LYS A 163 20.03 -33.79 -15.15
N ALA A 164 19.55 -32.56 -15.40
CA ALA A 164 19.24 -32.12 -16.76
C ALA A 164 20.51 -31.89 -17.60
N LYS A 165 21.61 -31.47 -16.94
CA LYS A 165 22.93 -31.35 -17.58
C LYS A 165 23.56 -32.70 -17.91
N GLU A 166 23.35 -33.71 -17.06
CA GLU A 166 23.84 -35.07 -17.28
C GLU A 166 23.12 -35.81 -18.43
N LEU A 167 21.86 -35.43 -18.71
CA LEU A 167 21.05 -36.00 -19.79
C LEU A 167 21.23 -35.30 -21.15
N GLY A 168 22.13 -34.30 -21.24
CA GLY A 168 22.43 -33.59 -22.49
C GLY A 168 21.28 -32.72 -23.02
N ILE A 169 20.32 -32.35 -22.17
CA ILE A 169 19.18 -31.49 -22.56
C ILE A 169 19.61 -30.03 -22.39
N GLU A 170 20.35 -29.53 -23.37
CA GLU A 170 20.64 -28.10 -23.49
C GLU A 170 19.49 -27.42 -24.25
N LEU A 171 18.45 -27.02 -23.52
CA LEU A 171 17.55 -25.98 -24.05
C LEU A 171 18.35 -24.68 -24.02
N GLN A 172 18.84 -24.28 -25.20
CA GLN A 172 19.43 -22.96 -25.41
C GLN A 172 18.47 -21.94 -24.81
N LEU A 173 18.93 -21.27 -23.75
CA LEU A 173 18.34 -20.04 -23.28
C LEU A 173 18.24 -19.14 -24.51
N ALA A 174 17.05 -19.10 -25.13
CA ALA A 174 16.69 -17.96 -25.93
C ALA A 174 16.73 -16.82 -24.93
N THR A 175 17.86 -16.12 -24.92
CA THR A 175 18.03 -14.82 -24.31
C THR A 175 16.85 -14.03 -24.81
N VAL A 176 15.83 -13.92 -23.96
CA VAL A 176 14.82 -12.88 -24.09
C VAL A 176 15.66 -11.63 -24.17
N ALA A 177 15.69 -11.03 -25.35
CA ALA A 177 16.35 -9.77 -25.57
C ALA A 177 15.93 -8.87 -24.42
N GLN A 178 16.91 -8.49 -23.59
CA GLN A 178 16.73 -7.42 -22.65
C GLN A 178 16.13 -6.25 -23.46
N PRO A 179 14.99 -5.70 -23.02
CA PRO A 179 14.39 -4.59 -23.74
C PRO A 179 15.40 -3.45 -23.79
N ALA A 180 15.45 -2.79 -24.94
CA ALA A 180 16.19 -1.57 -25.24
C ALA A 180 16.00 -0.49 -24.15
N ALA A 181 16.77 -0.61 -23.07
CA ALA A 181 16.81 0.32 -21.94
C ALA A 181 18.17 0.99 -21.78
N GLU A 182 19.13 0.72 -22.67
CA GLU A 182 20.42 1.43 -22.72
C GLU A 182 20.47 2.54 -23.79
N GLU A 183 19.66 2.53 -24.85
CA GLU A 183 19.63 3.64 -25.83
C GLU A 183 18.78 4.84 -25.38
N LYS A 184 17.78 4.68 -24.50
CA LYS A 184 16.99 5.81 -23.99
C LYS A 184 17.69 6.67 -22.92
N LYS A 185 18.73 6.17 -22.28
CA LYS A 185 19.47 6.91 -21.23
C LYS A 185 20.50 7.90 -21.78
N GLU A 186 20.87 7.78 -23.06
CA GLU A 186 21.80 8.69 -23.71
C GLU A 186 21.10 9.87 -24.41
N GLU A 187 19.81 9.71 -24.80
CA GLU A 187 18.98 10.81 -25.33
C GLU A 187 18.44 11.74 -24.22
N GLU A 188 17.91 11.21 -23.11
CA GLU A 188 17.39 12.07 -22.01
C GLU A 188 18.48 12.95 -21.39
N LYS A 189 19.73 12.47 -21.33
CA LYS A 189 20.85 13.23 -20.74
C LYS A 189 21.40 14.32 -21.67
N LYS A 190 21.02 14.31 -22.95
CA LYS A 190 21.37 15.36 -23.91
C LYS A 190 20.29 16.43 -23.98
N GLU A 191 19.01 16.07 -23.84
CA GLU A 191 17.91 17.05 -23.77
C GLU A 191 17.93 17.87 -22.46
N GLU A 192 18.16 17.26 -21.29
CA GLU A 192 18.26 18.02 -20.02
C GLU A 192 19.43 19.03 -20.02
N LYS A 193 20.53 18.71 -20.71
CA LYS A 193 21.70 19.60 -20.80
C LYS A 193 21.52 20.76 -21.79
N GLU A 194 20.55 20.66 -22.71
CA GLU A 194 20.25 21.70 -23.68
C GLU A 194 19.15 22.65 -23.18
N GLU A 195 18.25 22.18 -22.30
CA GLU A 195 17.28 23.04 -21.59
C GLU A 195 17.94 23.89 -20.49
N GLU A 196 18.83 23.34 -19.66
CA GLU A 196 19.53 24.13 -18.62
C GLU A 196 20.36 25.29 -19.21
N LYS A 197 20.94 25.10 -20.42
CA LYS A 197 21.69 26.16 -21.10
C LYS A 197 20.83 27.22 -21.77
N LYS A 198 19.54 26.94 -22.02
CA LYS A 198 18.61 27.94 -22.59
C LYS A 198 17.95 28.77 -21.51
N GLU A 199 17.73 28.23 -20.31
CA GLU A 199 17.17 29.01 -19.20
C GLU A 199 18.17 30.03 -18.61
N GLU A 200 19.46 29.69 -18.50
CA GLU A 200 20.48 30.65 -18.00
C GLU A 200 20.85 31.75 -19.02
N GLY A 201 20.43 31.63 -20.29
CA GLY A 201 20.79 32.55 -21.38
C GLY A 201 19.80 33.69 -21.63
N VAL A 202 18.62 33.70 -20.98
CA VAL A 202 17.66 34.81 -21.10
C VAL A 202 18.09 35.91 -20.12
N SER A 203 19.03 36.74 -20.59
CA SER A 203 19.61 37.84 -19.82
C SER A 203 18.53 38.81 -19.30
N GLU A 204 18.74 39.31 -18.08
CA GLU A 204 17.85 40.22 -17.34
C GLU A 204 17.39 41.46 -18.14
N GLU A 205 18.15 41.84 -19.17
CA GLU A 205 17.79 42.92 -20.10
C GLU A 205 16.52 42.64 -20.93
N GLN A 206 16.25 41.39 -21.29
CA GLN A 206 15.04 41.04 -22.06
C GLN A 206 13.78 40.98 -21.18
N LEU A 207 13.94 40.60 -19.91
CA LEU A 207 12.86 40.62 -18.92
C LEU A 207 12.50 42.05 -18.50
N ALA A 208 13.51 42.93 -18.37
CA ALA A 208 13.30 44.35 -18.10
C ALA A 208 12.58 45.05 -19.27
N ALA A 209 13.00 44.82 -20.52
CA ALA A 209 12.35 45.40 -21.70
C ALA A 209 10.89 44.91 -21.90
N GLY A 210 10.60 43.66 -21.54
CA GLY A 210 9.24 43.10 -21.61
C GLY A 210 8.29 43.70 -20.57
N LEU A 211 8.78 44.01 -19.36
CA LEU A 211 8.00 44.66 -18.31
C LEU A 211 7.74 46.14 -18.60
N GLU A 212 8.69 46.86 -19.20
CA GLU A 212 8.50 48.25 -19.65
C GLU A 212 7.42 48.37 -20.74
N SER A 213 7.38 47.42 -21.68
CA SER A 213 6.32 47.37 -22.70
C SER A 213 4.93 47.09 -22.13
N LEU A 214 4.82 46.49 -20.93
CA LEU A 214 3.54 46.11 -20.33
C LEU A 214 2.99 47.18 -19.38
N PHE A 215 3.86 48.02 -18.80
CA PHE A 215 3.48 48.99 -17.75
C PHE A 215 3.77 50.46 -18.06
N GLY A 216 4.19 50.80 -19.28
CA GLY A 216 4.17 52.15 -19.87
C GLY A 216 4.20 53.33 -18.89
N PHE A 217 5.42 53.76 -18.52
CA PHE A 217 5.69 55.09 -17.96
C PHE A 217 6.48 55.92 -18.97
#